data_AF-A0A101EL03-F1
#
_entry.id   AF-A0A101EL03-F1
#
_cell.length_a   1.000
_cell.length_b   1.000
_cell.length_c   1.000
_cell.angle_alpha   90.00
_cell.angle_beta   90.00
_cell.angle_gamma   90.00
#
_symmetry.space_group_name_H-M   'P 1'
#
loop_
_entity.id
_entity.type
_entity.pdbx_description
1 polymer ?
#
loop_
_entity_poly.entity_id
_entity_poly.type
_entity_poly.pdbx_seq_one_letter_code
_entity_poly.pdbx_strand_id
1 'polypeptide(L)' 'MENGILLEKEAGLLRQFNAVRNAIVHKYDRLNLKIINEALNRVDELYNIVIKLIESYESLVSLQ' A
#
# COMPACT_ATOMS: atom_id res chain seq x y z
N MET A 1 -17.22 12.02 5.93
CA MET A 1 -17.04 10.66 6.48
C MET A 1 -15.54 10.44 6.60
N GLU A 2 -14.90 10.90 7.68
CA GLU A 2 -13.43 10.82 7.82
C GLU A 2 -13.05 10.53 9.27
N ASN A 3 -13.25 9.28 9.70
CA ASN A 3 -12.65 8.74 10.92
C ASN A 3 -11.79 7.50 10.57
N GLY A 4 -11.12 7.54 9.41
CA GLY A 4 -10.25 6.46 8.96
C GLY A 4 -8.79 6.76 9.28
N ILE A 5 -8.05 5.76 9.74
CA ILE A 5 -6.59 5.83 9.93
C ILE A 5 -5.88 6.22 8.61
N LEU A 6 -6.47 5.86 7.48
CA LEU A 6 -5.98 6.17 6.15
C LEU A 6 -6.88 7.17 5.43
N LEU A 7 -6.26 8.10 4.71
CA LEU A 7 -6.90 8.96 3.72
C LEU A 7 -7.30 8.12 2.50
N GLU A 8 -8.30 8.55 1.75
CA GLU A 8 -8.77 7.81 0.56
C GLU A 8 -7.64 7.61 -0.47
N LYS A 9 -6.75 8.59 -0.62
CA LYS A 9 -5.57 8.47 -1.50
C LYS A 9 -4.63 7.34 -1.06
N GLU A 10 -4.38 7.20 0.24
CA GLU A 10 -3.53 6.15 0.82
C GLU A 10 -4.19 4.77 0.66
N ALA A 11 -5.49 4.68 0.93
CA ALA A 11 -6.27 3.47 0.69
C ALA A 11 -6.28 3.09 -0.81
N GLY A 12 -6.33 4.08 -1.70
CA GLY A 12 -6.19 3.91 -3.14
C GLY A 12 -4.81 3.34 -3.54
N LEU A 13 -3.73 3.81 -2.90
CA LEU A 13 -2.39 3.28 -3.14
C LEU A 13 -2.29 1.79 -2.76
N LEU A 14 -2.82 1.40 -1.61
CA LEU A 14 -2.86 0.00 -1.17
C LEU A 14 -3.59 -0.89 -2.18
N ARG A 15 -4.71 -0.42 -2.74
CA ARG A 15 -5.44 -1.14 -3.80
C ARG A 15 -4.59 -1.32 -5.06
N GLN A 16 -3.83 -0.30 -5.47
CA GLN A 16 -2.92 -0.39 -6.61
C GLN A 16 -1.81 -1.42 -6.37
N PHE A 17 -1.17 -1.40 -5.21
CA PHE A 17 -0.15 -2.39 -4.87
C PHE A 17 -0.70 -3.82 -4.76
N ASN A 18 -1.95 -3.99 -4.30
CA ASN A 18 -2.63 -5.28 -4.36
C ASN A 18 -2.84 -5.76 -5.81
N ALA A 19 -3.19 -4.87 -6.73
CA ALA A 19 -3.30 -5.23 -8.14
C ALA A 19 -1.94 -5.63 -8.74
N VAL A 20 -0.85 -4.95 -8.36
CA VAL A 20 0.53 -5.30 -8.75
C VAL A 20 0.91 -6.68 -8.22
N ARG A 21 0.67 -6.96 -6.93
CA ARG A 21 0.86 -8.29 -6.34
C ARG A 21 0.11 -9.36 -7.14
N ASN A 22 -1.16 -9.12 -7.47
CA ASN A 22 -1.96 -10.07 -8.24
C ASN A 22 -1.40 -10.30 -9.64
N ALA A 23 -0.88 -9.26 -10.31
CA ALA A 23 -0.23 -9.39 -11.60
C ALA A 23 1.03 -10.25 -11.51
N ILE A 24 1.87 -10.04 -10.48
CA ILE A 24 3.07 -10.84 -10.26
C ILE A 24 2.71 -12.31 -10.00
N VAL A 25 1.72 -12.57 -9.14
CA VAL A 25 1.32 -13.94 -8.76
C VAL A 25 0.65 -14.68 -9.91
N HIS A 26 -0.26 -14.04 -10.65
CA HIS A 26 -1.13 -14.72 -11.61
C HIS A 26 -0.77 -14.53 -13.08
N LYS A 27 0.12 -13.58 -13.41
CA LYS A 27 0.45 -13.21 -14.80
C LYS A 27 1.96 -13.07 -15.00
N TYR A 28 2.77 -13.82 -14.26
CA TYR A 28 4.24 -13.73 -14.30
C TYR A 28 4.81 -13.95 -15.72
N ASP A 29 4.18 -14.80 -16.52
CA ASP A 29 4.55 -15.12 -17.91
C ASP A 29 4.30 -13.97 -18.90
N ARG A 30 3.40 -13.04 -18.55
CA ARG A 30 2.98 -11.90 -19.39
C ARG A 30 3.01 -10.57 -18.63
N LEU A 31 3.94 -10.48 -17.67
CA LEU A 31 3.99 -9.36 -16.77
C LEU A 31 4.34 -8.07 -17.53
N ASN A 32 3.54 -7.02 -17.36
CA ASN A 32 3.86 -5.72 -17.92
C ASN A 32 4.95 -5.05 -17.06
N LEU A 33 6.21 -5.19 -17.46
CA LEU A 33 7.36 -4.67 -16.72
C LEU A 33 7.33 -3.14 -16.53
N LYS A 34 6.66 -2.38 -17.41
CA LYS A 34 6.49 -0.94 -17.23
C LYS A 34 5.68 -0.63 -15.97
N ILE A 35 4.55 -1.31 -15.78
CA ILE A 35 3.70 -1.16 -14.60
C ILE A 35 4.44 -1.57 -13.32
N ILE A 36 5.25 -2.64 -13.40
CA ILE A 36 6.04 -3.10 -12.25
C ILE A 36 7.11 -2.07 -11.88
N ASN A 37 7.85 -1.54 -12.85
CA ASN A 37 8.84 -0.50 -12.58
C ASN A 37 8.21 0.77 -12.01
N GLU A 38 7.05 1.19 -12.52
CA GLU A 38 6.29 2.32 -11.96
C GLU A 38 5.87 2.05 -10.51
N ALA A 39 5.44 0.83 -10.18
CA ALA A 39 5.11 0.46 -8.81
C ALA A 39 6.33 0.42 -7.89
N LEU A 40 7.47 -0.11 -8.36
CA LEU A 40 8.72 -0.15 -7.60
C LEU A 40 9.24 1.27 -7.28
N ASN A 41 9.11 2.21 -8.22
CA ASN A 41 9.47 3.62 -8.00
C ASN A 41 8.61 4.33 -6.97
N ARG A 42 7.51 3.72 -6.51
CA ARG A 42 6.56 4.27 -5.53
C ARG A 42 6.49 3.42 -4.26
N VAL A 43 7.45 2.52 -4.05
CA VAL A 43 7.44 1.59 -2.90
C VAL A 43 7.68 2.33 -1.57
N ASP A 44 8.36 3.46 -1.63
CA ASP A 44 8.52 4.42 -0.54
C ASP A 44 7.17 5.01 -0.09
N GLU A 45 6.26 5.32 -1.02
CA GLU A 45 4.90 5.73 -0.67
C GLU A 45 4.16 4.61 0.10
N LEU A 46 4.33 3.35 -0.31
CA LEU A 46 3.76 2.20 0.41
C LEU A 46 4.37 2.04 1.80
N TYR A 47 5.69 2.18 1.92
CA TYR A 47 6.39 2.12 3.20
C TYR A 47 5.86 3.15 4.20
N ASN A 48 5.65 4.39 3.76
CA ASN A 48 5.11 5.45 4.61
C ASN A 48 3.70 5.11 5.13
N ILE A 49 2.87 4.46 4.32
CA ILE A 49 1.54 3.99 4.79
C ILE A 49 1.70 2.92 5.87
N VAL A 50 2.64 1.99 5.72
CA VAL A 50 2.90 0.95 6.73
C VAL A 50 3.35 1.58 8.06
N ILE A 51 4.26 2.56 8.02
CA ILE A 51 4.69 3.30 9.21
C ILE A 51 3.49 3.96 9.90
N LYS A 52 2.63 4.67 9.15
CA LYS A 52 1.43 5.30 9.70
C LYS A 52 0.49 4.30 10.38
N LEU A 53 0.32 3.11 9.80
CA LEU A 53 -0.50 2.05 10.39
C LEU A 53 0.11 1.53 11.70
N ILE A 54 1.43 1.36 11.76
CA ILE A 54 2.15 0.95 12.97
C ILE A 54 2.00 2.01 14.06
N GLU A 55 2.29 3.28 13.76
CA GLU A 55 2.17 4.40 14.71
C GLU A 55 0.73 4.52 15.25
N SER A 56 -0.26 4.33 14.39
CA SER A 56 -1.68 4.35 14.78
C SER A 56 -2.02 3.20 15.72
N TYR A 57 -1.47 2.00 15.48
CA TYR A 57 -1.64 0.85 16.35
C TYR A 57 -0.94 1.05 17.70
N GLU A 58 0.31 1.52 17.71
CA GLU A 58 1.06 1.81 18.94
C GLU A 58 0.36 2.88 19.80
N SER A 59 -0.22 3.90 19.16
CA SER A 59 -1.05 4.91 19.83
C SER A 59 -2.29 4.29 20.48
N LEU A 60 -2.94 3.34 19.82
CA LEU A 60 -4.10 2.61 20.38
C LEU A 60 -3.71 1.75 21.58
N VAL A 61 -2.58 1.04 21.50
CA VAL A 61 -2.10 0.14 22.57
C VAL A 61 -1.58 0.92 23.77
N SER A 62 -0.89 2.05 23.55
CA SER A 62 -0.39 2.90 24.66
C SER A 62 -1.49 3.66 25.41
N LEU A 63 -2.72 3.71 24.85
CA LEU A 63 -3.91 4.27 25.49
C LEU A 63 -4.74 3.25 26.28
N GLN A 64 -4.36 1.96 26.26
CA GLN A 64 -4.97 0.86 27.04
C GLN A 64 -4.17 0.57 28.31
#